data_AF-Q8TMS0-F1
#
_entry.id   AF-Q8TMS0-F1
#
_cell.length_a   1.000
_cell.length_b   1.000
_cell.length_c   1.000
_cell.angle_alpha   90.00
_cell.angle_beta   90.00
_cell.angle_gamma   90.00
#
_symmetry.space_group_name_H-M   'P 1'
#
loop_
_entity.id
_entity.type
_entity.pdbx_description
1 polymer ?
#
loop_
_entity_poly.entity_id
_entity_poly.type
_entity_poly.pdbx_seq_one_letter_code
_entity_poly.pdbx_strand_id
1 'polypeptide(L)'
;MGEKMSYKALFIYIGVLLILSPFIDNSTAEDVTDNNPPYAGADGHQIKLINNENATNVTYAELVSFIIGDLTDKKKYVPREYTCGDYAETLHNRAEKRGIKAAWVAVDFESDPERHACNAFYTTDKGLIFIDCVESDAWVECKIGKTYKLHSLKNGYYYRDDMGIVSNIEIYW
;
A
#
# COMPACT_ATOMS: atom_id res chain seq x y z
N MET A 1 -57.81 -4.15 34.11
CA MET A 1 -58.59 -5.37 33.77
C MET A 1 -57.92 -5.96 32.55
N GLY A 2 -56.94 -6.84 32.73
CA GLY A 2 -57.15 -8.29 32.74
C GLY A 2 -56.97 -8.81 31.30
N GLU A 3 -55.78 -9.26 30.93
CA GLU A 3 -55.41 -10.68 30.81
C GLU A 3 -55.59 -11.28 29.40
N LYS A 4 -54.48 -11.91 28.96
CA LYS A 4 -54.36 -13.19 28.24
C LYS A 4 -54.57 -13.30 26.73
N MET A 5 -53.58 -13.96 26.16
CA MET A 5 -53.44 -14.46 24.79
C MET A 5 -54.39 -15.61 24.47
N SER A 6 -54.61 -15.90 23.19
CA SER A 6 -54.87 -17.28 22.73
C SER A 6 -54.55 -17.45 21.24
N TYR A 7 -53.59 -18.34 20.96
CA TYR A 7 -53.28 -18.86 19.62
C TYR A 7 -54.18 -20.06 19.33
N LYS A 8 -54.75 -20.13 18.12
CA LYS A 8 -55.25 -21.39 17.55
C LYS A 8 -54.62 -21.62 16.19
N ALA A 9 -53.83 -22.68 16.13
CA ALA A 9 -53.18 -23.20 14.93
C ALA A 9 -54.21 -23.65 13.90
N LEU A 10 -53.91 -23.39 12.61
CA LEU A 10 -54.42 -24.20 11.52
C LEU A 10 -53.22 -24.63 10.67
N PHE A 11 -52.76 -25.86 10.92
CA PHE A 11 -51.77 -26.52 10.08
C PHE A 11 -52.45 -26.93 8.79
N ILE A 12 -52.04 -26.34 7.67
CA ILE A 12 -52.26 -26.92 6.35
C ILE A 12 -50.89 -27.33 5.82
N TYR A 13 -50.67 -28.64 5.84
CA TYR A 13 -49.52 -29.33 5.29
C TYR A 13 -49.67 -29.35 3.77
N ILE A 14 -48.84 -28.62 3.04
CA ILE A 14 -48.68 -28.82 1.60
C ILE A 14 -47.19 -29.00 1.31
N GLY A 15 -46.87 -30.26 1.01
CA GLY A 15 -45.92 -30.67 -0.02
C GLY A 15 -44.54 -30.01 -0.03
N VAL A 16 -43.58 -30.68 0.59
CA VAL A 16 -42.15 -30.55 0.30
C VAL A 16 -41.93 -30.84 -1.19
N LEU A 17 -41.61 -29.82 -1.97
CA LEU A 17 -40.94 -29.98 -3.26
C LEU A 17 -39.49 -29.53 -3.07
N LEU A 18 -38.59 -30.50 -2.90
CA LEU A 18 -37.14 -30.30 -2.93
C LEU A 18 -36.73 -29.91 -4.36
N ILE A 19 -36.90 -28.63 -4.70
CA ILE A 19 -36.13 -28.03 -5.78
C ILE A 19 -34.71 -27.81 -5.24
N LEU A 20 -33.81 -28.71 -5.64
CA LEU A 20 -32.38 -28.40 -5.71
C LEU A 20 -32.21 -27.25 -6.71
N SER A 21 -32.52 -26.03 -6.28
CA SER A 21 -31.98 -24.85 -6.94
C SER A 21 -30.46 -24.96 -6.84
N PRO A 22 -29.69 -24.76 -7.92
CA PRO A 22 -28.29 -24.44 -7.71
C PRO A 22 -28.30 -23.24 -6.76
N PHE A 23 -27.70 -23.43 -5.59
CA PHE A 23 -27.21 -22.30 -4.81
C PHE A 23 -26.23 -21.65 -5.77
N ILE A 24 -26.71 -20.66 -6.52
CA ILE A 24 -25.83 -19.71 -7.19
C ILE A 24 -25.16 -19.08 -5.99
N ASP A 25 -23.93 -19.53 -5.71
CA ASP A 25 -23.05 -18.79 -4.84
C ASP A 25 -22.87 -17.45 -5.53
N ASN A 26 -23.71 -16.51 -5.11
CA ASN A 26 -23.64 -15.13 -5.50
C ASN A 26 -22.52 -14.50 -4.66
N SER A 27 -21.36 -15.17 -4.61
CA SER A 27 -20.06 -14.51 -4.69
C SER A 27 -20.00 -13.81 -6.05
N THR A 28 -20.92 -12.87 -6.27
CA THR A 28 -20.57 -11.62 -6.92
C THR A 28 -19.26 -11.26 -6.26
N ALA A 29 -18.19 -11.34 -7.06
CA ALA A 29 -16.85 -10.93 -6.73
C ALA A 29 -16.97 -9.96 -5.56
N GLU A 30 -16.61 -10.44 -4.35
CA GLU A 30 -16.29 -9.49 -3.31
C GLU A 30 -15.32 -8.57 -4.02
N ASP A 31 -15.77 -7.32 -4.16
CA ASP A 31 -15.00 -6.21 -4.64
C ASP A 31 -13.68 -6.35 -3.91
N VAL A 32 -12.69 -6.97 -4.58
CA VAL A 32 -11.30 -6.90 -4.17
C VAL A 32 -11.09 -5.43 -4.35
N THR A 33 -11.31 -4.67 -3.28
CA THR A 33 -11.03 -3.26 -3.25
C THR A 33 -9.62 -3.19 -3.75
N ASP A 34 -9.47 -2.75 -5.00
CA ASP A 34 -8.20 -2.75 -5.67
C ASP A 34 -7.37 -1.79 -4.82
N ASN A 35 -6.53 -2.31 -3.93
CA ASN A 35 -5.73 -1.52 -2.99
C ASN A 35 -4.71 -0.64 -3.73
N ASN A 36 -4.79 -0.59 -5.07
CA ASN A 36 -4.08 0.32 -5.91
C ASN A 36 -4.34 1.77 -5.49
N PRO A 37 -3.27 2.56 -5.35
CA PRO A 37 -3.40 3.98 -5.14
C PRO A 37 -4.21 4.64 -6.28
N PRO A 38 -5.05 5.64 -5.99
CA PRO A 38 -5.81 6.39 -7.01
C PRO A 38 -4.92 7.39 -7.77
N TYR A 39 -3.65 7.04 -8.04
CA TYR A 39 -2.66 7.88 -8.71
C TYR A 39 -2.21 7.28 -10.03
N ALA A 40 -1.69 8.13 -10.89
CA ALA A 40 -1.05 7.73 -12.14
C ALA A 40 0.46 7.95 -12.06
N GLY A 41 1.21 7.07 -12.70
CA GLY A 41 2.62 7.26 -13.03
C GLY A 41 2.81 8.38 -14.04
N ALA A 42 4.08 8.68 -14.34
CA ALA A 42 4.44 9.87 -15.11
C ALA A 42 3.91 9.87 -16.56
N ASP A 43 3.77 8.69 -17.17
CA ASP A 43 3.25 8.49 -18.53
C ASP A 43 1.71 8.43 -18.59
N GLY A 44 1.04 8.56 -17.44
CA GLY A 44 -0.41 8.52 -17.31
C GLY A 44 -1.00 7.13 -17.06
N HIS A 45 -0.19 6.08 -16.92
CA HIS A 45 -0.71 4.77 -16.49
C HIS A 45 -1.13 4.81 -15.01
N GLN A 46 -2.15 4.04 -14.64
CA GLN A 46 -2.55 3.92 -13.24
C GLN A 46 -1.51 3.10 -12.47
N ILE A 47 -1.06 3.58 -11.31
CA ILE A 47 -0.16 2.84 -10.43
C ILE A 47 -0.79 1.49 -10.06
N LYS A 48 -0.05 0.40 -10.28
CA LYS A 48 -0.52 -0.96 -10.08
C LYS A 48 0.41 -1.75 -9.15
N LEU A 49 -0.10 -2.03 -7.96
CA LEU A 49 0.55 -2.85 -6.94
C LEU A 49 0.27 -4.33 -7.22
N ILE A 50 1.34 -5.11 -7.31
CA ILE A 50 1.30 -6.56 -7.48
C ILE A 50 1.65 -7.20 -6.14
N ASN A 51 0.62 -7.41 -5.33
CA ASN A 51 0.78 -7.95 -3.99
C ASN A 51 0.98 -9.47 -4.02
N ASN A 52 1.90 -9.95 -3.20
CA ASN A 52 2.14 -11.38 -3.00
C ASN A 52 1.51 -11.78 -1.65
N GLU A 53 0.51 -12.65 -1.69
CA GLU A 53 -0.21 -13.13 -0.48
C GLU A 53 0.71 -13.81 0.55
N ASN A 54 1.87 -14.30 0.10
CA ASN A 54 2.88 -14.93 0.96
C ASN A 54 4.00 -13.97 1.38
N ALA A 55 3.95 -12.69 1.00
CA ALA A 55 4.93 -11.72 1.43
C ALA A 55 4.81 -11.43 2.93
N THR A 56 5.95 -11.29 3.59
CA THR A 56 6.02 -11.15 5.05
C THR A 56 6.87 -9.96 5.45
N ASN A 57 6.69 -9.53 6.70
CA ASN A 57 7.54 -8.53 7.33
C ASN A 57 8.93 -9.16 7.58
N VAL A 58 9.98 -8.45 7.23
CA VAL A 58 11.38 -8.86 7.43
C VAL A 58 12.02 -8.10 8.58
N THR A 59 13.21 -8.49 9.02
CA THR A 59 14.00 -7.64 9.93
C THR A 59 14.48 -6.39 9.23
N TYR A 60 14.84 -5.35 9.99
CA TYR A 60 15.44 -4.14 9.41
C TYR A 60 16.73 -4.44 8.64
N ALA A 61 17.56 -5.38 9.11
CA ALA A 61 18.80 -5.74 8.43
C ALA A 61 18.54 -6.40 7.06
N GLU A 62 17.53 -7.25 6.96
CA GLU A 62 17.08 -7.85 5.70
C GLU A 62 16.48 -6.82 4.76
N LEU A 63 15.67 -5.88 5.29
CA LEU A 63 15.14 -4.75 4.52
C LEU A 63 16.29 -3.94 3.91
N VAL A 64 17.26 -3.49 4.71
CA VAL A 64 18.42 -2.72 4.22
C VAL A 64 19.22 -3.50 3.18
N SER A 65 19.41 -4.81 3.40
CA SER A 65 20.11 -5.67 2.42
C SER A 65 19.35 -5.76 1.10
N PHE A 66 18.01 -5.84 1.14
CA PHE A 66 17.17 -5.83 -0.04
C PHE A 66 17.26 -4.48 -0.78
N ILE A 67 17.09 -3.35 -0.07
CA ILE A 67 17.12 -2.02 -0.68
C ILE A 67 18.47 -1.76 -1.38
N ILE A 68 19.59 -2.00 -0.68
CA ILE A 68 20.93 -1.78 -1.25
C ILE A 68 21.22 -2.67 -2.48
N GLY A 69 20.64 -3.88 -2.50
CA GLY A 69 20.79 -4.82 -3.61
C GLY A 69 19.80 -4.61 -4.76
N ASP A 70 18.77 -3.80 -4.57
CA ASP A 70 17.83 -3.45 -5.62
C ASP A 70 18.39 -2.34 -6.52
N LEU A 71 18.00 -2.31 -7.79
CA LEU A 71 18.52 -1.36 -8.78
C LEU A 71 17.50 -0.27 -9.16
N THR A 72 16.46 -0.08 -8.35
CA THR A 72 15.43 0.93 -8.62
C THR A 72 16.04 2.33 -8.56
N ASP A 73 16.94 2.61 -7.60
CA ASP A 73 17.69 3.88 -7.49
C ASP A 73 18.58 4.19 -8.71
N LYS A 74 18.91 3.17 -9.53
CA LYS A 74 19.73 3.31 -10.74
C LYS A 74 18.95 3.67 -11.99
N LYS A 75 17.61 3.66 -11.92
CA LYS A 75 16.81 4.19 -13.02
C LYS A 75 17.04 5.69 -13.12
N LYS A 76 16.85 6.24 -14.32
CA LYS A 76 16.97 7.68 -14.56
C LYS A 76 15.62 8.32 -14.28
N TYR A 77 15.60 9.42 -13.54
CA TYR A 77 14.39 10.24 -13.45
C TYR A 77 14.13 10.88 -14.82
N VAL A 78 12.96 10.62 -15.40
CA VAL A 78 12.57 11.16 -16.69
C VAL A 78 11.20 11.82 -16.54
N PRO A 79 11.13 13.17 -16.56
CA PRO A 79 9.84 13.85 -16.46
C PRO A 79 8.85 13.32 -17.51
N ARG A 80 7.61 13.07 -17.10
CA ARG A 80 6.51 12.52 -17.95
C ARG A 80 6.71 11.08 -18.44
N GLU A 81 7.73 10.38 -17.97
CA GLU A 81 7.96 8.96 -18.31
C GLU A 81 8.27 8.09 -17.09
N TYR A 82 8.99 8.63 -16.08
CA TYR A 82 9.34 7.91 -14.86
C TYR A 82 9.68 8.88 -13.71
N THR A 83 8.71 9.09 -12.81
CA THR A 83 8.81 10.00 -11.64
C THR A 83 8.59 9.23 -10.33
N CYS A 84 8.49 9.94 -9.20
CA CYS A 84 8.44 9.35 -7.85
C CYS A 84 7.40 8.22 -7.70
N GLY A 85 6.21 8.37 -8.29
CA GLY A 85 5.18 7.33 -8.28
C GLY A 85 5.64 6.03 -8.91
N ASP A 86 6.33 6.11 -10.06
CA ASP A 86 6.86 4.96 -10.80
C ASP A 86 8.03 4.27 -10.09
N TYR A 87 8.89 5.05 -9.41
CA TYR A 87 9.94 4.53 -8.53
C TYR A 87 9.32 3.70 -7.40
N ALA A 88 8.34 4.28 -6.70
CA ALA A 88 7.71 3.63 -5.56
C ALA A 88 6.92 2.37 -5.98
N GLU A 89 6.23 2.39 -7.13
CA GLU A 89 5.57 1.22 -7.70
C GLU A 89 6.59 0.12 -8.04
N THR A 90 7.68 0.50 -8.70
CA THR A 90 8.73 -0.45 -9.08
C THR A 90 9.35 -1.13 -7.87
N LEU A 91 9.67 -0.37 -6.81
CA LEU A 91 10.27 -0.93 -5.60
C LEU A 91 9.29 -1.85 -4.86
N HIS A 92 8.02 -1.43 -4.73
CA HIS A 92 6.94 -2.25 -4.15
C HIS A 92 6.85 -3.61 -4.84
N ASN A 93 6.66 -3.60 -6.17
CA ASN A 93 6.47 -4.81 -6.95
C ASN A 93 7.70 -5.74 -6.92
N ARG A 94 8.92 -5.17 -6.78
CA ARG A 94 10.16 -5.95 -6.62
C ARG A 94 10.34 -6.54 -5.23
N ALA A 95 9.83 -5.88 -4.19
CA ALA A 95 9.84 -6.38 -2.82
C ALA A 95 8.84 -7.54 -2.67
N GLU A 96 7.60 -7.34 -3.12
CA GLU A 96 6.53 -8.35 -3.10
C GLU A 96 6.93 -9.61 -3.87
N LYS A 97 7.57 -9.44 -5.04
CA LYS A 97 8.13 -10.55 -5.83
C LYS A 97 9.21 -11.35 -5.08
N ARG A 98 9.91 -10.72 -4.12
CA ARG A 98 10.90 -11.38 -3.24
C ARG A 98 10.29 -11.89 -1.92
N GLY A 99 8.97 -11.77 -1.74
CA GLY A 99 8.28 -12.18 -0.52
C GLY A 99 8.44 -11.19 0.64
N ILE A 100 8.81 -9.94 0.34
CA ILE A 100 8.92 -8.85 1.34
C ILE A 100 7.69 -7.98 1.21
N LYS A 101 6.91 -7.88 2.30
CA LYS A 101 5.68 -7.09 2.30
C LYS A 101 6.01 -5.60 2.22
N ALA A 102 5.45 -4.91 1.23
CA ALA A 102 5.71 -3.51 0.95
C ALA A 102 4.41 -2.72 0.88
N ALA A 103 4.54 -1.40 0.98
CA ALA A 103 3.49 -0.46 0.67
C ALA A 103 4.01 0.65 -0.26
N TRP A 104 3.10 1.20 -1.05
CA TRP A 104 3.27 2.45 -1.77
C TRP A 104 2.70 3.59 -0.92
N VAL A 105 3.38 4.74 -0.88
CA VAL A 105 3.01 5.86 -0.01
C VAL A 105 2.94 7.15 -0.80
N ALA A 106 1.83 7.88 -0.71
CA ALA A 106 1.75 9.27 -1.12
C ALA A 106 1.98 10.19 0.08
N VAL A 107 2.71 11.27 -0.15
CA VAL A 107 3.08 12.27 0.85
C VAL A 107 2.77 13.65 0.32
N ASP A 108 2.06 14.44 1.11
CA ASP A 108 1.76 15.83 0.80
C ASP A 108 2.53 16.74 1.76
N PHE A 109 2.88 17.94 1.30
CA PHE A 109 3.60 18.94 2.09
C PHE A 109 2.75 20.18 2.34
N GLU A 110 3.04 20.93 3.40
CA GLU A 110 2.28 22.15 3.75
C GLU A 110 2.45 23.28 2.72
N SER A 111 3.64 23.40 2.13
CA SER A 111 4.04 24.54 1.29
C SER A 111 4.30 24.17 -0.17
N ASP A 112 4.10 22.91 -0.55
CA ASP A 112 4.37 22.42 -1.90
C ASP A 112 3.12 21.73 -2.47
N PRO A 113 2.56 22.20 -3.60
CA PRO A 113 1.46 21.53 -4.27
C PRO A 113 1.88 20.21 -4.96
N GLU A 114 3.17 19.97 -5.17
CA GLU A 114 3.68 18.73 -5.74
C GLU A 114 3.72 17.62 -4.67
N ARG A 115 2.97 16.55 -4.92
CA ARG A 115 2.92 15.36 -4.06
C ARG A 115 4.17 14.52 -4.31
N HIS A 116 4.68 13.88 -3.26
CA HIS A 116 5.79 12.92 -3.37
C HIS A 116 5.31 11.49 -3.14
N ALA A 117 6.07 10.53 -3.65
CA ALA A 117 5.80 9.12 -3.45
C ALA A 117 7.03 8.37 -2.97
N CYS A 118 6.84 7.50 -1.98
CA CYS A 118 7.87 6.63 -1.42
C CYS A 118 7.28 5.27 -1.03
N ASN A 119 8.02 4.47 -0.26
CA ASN A 119 7.56 3.15 0.19
C ASN A 119 7.58 3.03 1.71
N ALA A 120 6.76 2.13 2.24
CA ALA A 120 6.77 1.77 3.65
C ALA A 120 6.88 0.26 3.85
N PHE A 121 7.59 -0.15 4.90
CA PHE A 121 7.84 -1.54 5.24
C PHE A 121 7.66 -1.74 6.74
N TYR A 122 6.84 -2.71 7.13
CA TYR A 122 6.86 -3.17 8.52
C TYR A 122 8.06 -4.08 8.72
N THR A 123 8.92 -3.70 9.68
CA THR A 123 10.00 -4.55 10.14
C THR A 123 9.64 -5.26 11.43
N THR A 124 10.13 -6.48 11.61
CA THR A 124 9.84 -7.31 12.79
C THR A 124 10.50 -6.78 14.07
N ASP A 125 11.52 -5.93 13.95
CA ASP A 125 12.38 -5.50 15.05
C ASP A 125 12.49 -3.97 15.22
N LYS A 126 12.08 -3.15 14.23
CA LYS A 126 12.11 -1.68 14.30
C LYS A 126 10.80 -0.97 13.98
N GLY A 127 9.73 -1.73 13.71
CA GLY A 127 8.42 -1.16 13.35
C GLY A 127 8.38 -0.67 11.91
N LEU A 128 7.54 0.34 11.63
CA LEU A 128 7.33 0.87 10.29
C LEU A 128 8.52 1.75 9.85
N ILE A 129 9.08 1.44 8.68
CA ILE A 129 10.20 2.18 8.08
C ILE A 129 9.77 2.72 6.73
N PHE A 130 9.99 4.01 6.49
CA PHE A 130 9.79 4.64 5.19
C PHE A 130 11.10 4.66 4.41
N ILE A 131 11.03 4.28 3.15
CA ILE A 131 12.15 4.23 2.21
C ILE A 131 11.82 5.11 1.01
N ASP A 132 12.73 6.04 0.70
CA ASP A 132 12.70 6.81 -0.53
C ASP A 132 13.78 6.27 -1.46
N CYS A 133 13.34 5.80 -2.63
CA CYS A 133 14.20 5.21 -3.66
C CYS A 133 14.42 6.11 -4.88
N VAL A 134 13.94 7.37 -4.85
CA VAL A 134 14.05 8.29 -5.99
C VAL A 134 15.48 8.78 -6.11
N GLU A 135 16.22 8.17 -7.04
CA GLU A 135 17.64 8.45 -7.33
C GLU A 135 18.58 8.29 -6.12
N SER A 136 18.15 7.60 -5.06
CA SER A 136 18.92 7.33 -3.84
C SER A 136 18.38 6.08 -3.14
N ASP A 137 19.14 5.50 -2.21
CA ASP A 137 18.60 4.56 -1.23
C ASP A 137 18.63 5.26 0.14
N ALA A 138 17.47 5.70 0.63
CA ALA A 138 17.38 6.43 1.88
C ALA A 138 16.19 5.97 2.73
N TRP A 139 16.36 6.01 4.05
CA TRP A 139 15.22 6.01 4.97
C TRP A 139 14.80 7.46 5.26
N VAL A 140 13.53 7.64 5.63
CA VAL A 140 12.97 8.99 5.86
C VAL A 140 12.19 9.04 7.17
N GLU A 141 12.31 10.15 7.90
CA GLU A 141 11.37 10.51 8.97
C GLU A 141 10.05 11.04 8.36
N CYS A 142 9.23 10.15 7.81
CA CYS A 142 7.94 10.51 7.21
C CYS A 142 6.87 10.61 8.31
N LYS A 143 6.68 11.82 8.87
CA LYS A 143 5.74 12.07 9.96
C LYS A 143 5.06 13.43 9.80
N ILE A 144 3.74 13.48 9.96
CA ILE A 144 2.97 14.73 9.91
C ILE A 144 3.54 15.77 10.89
N GLY A 145 3.73 17.00 10.40
CA GLY A 145 4.31 18.11 11.15
C GLY A 145 5.83 18.04 11.30
N LYS A 146 6.51 17.12 10.60
CA LYS A 146 7.97 17.02 10.54
C LYS A 146 8.46 17.26 9.13
N THR A 147 9.70 17.75 9.05
CA THR A 147 10.40 17.91 7.79
C THR A 147 10.70 16.54 7.18
N TYR A 148 10.37 16.36 5.90
CA TYR A 148 10.71 15.16 5.14
C TYR A 148 12.20 15.16 4.84
N LYS A 149 12.95 14.44 5.69
CA LYS A 149 14.41 14.43 5.68
C LYS A 149 14.95 13.06 5.27
N LEU A 150 15.76 13.07 4.22
CA LEU A 150 16.42 11.89 3.68
C LEU A 150 17.65 11.51 4.52
N HIS A 151 17.77 10.23 4.80
CA HIS A 151 18.94 9.65 5.47
C HIS A 151 19.47 8.48 4.64
N SER A 152 20.62 8.67 3.98
CA SER A 152 21.17 7.65 3.09
C SER A 152 21.46 6.35 3.82
N LEU A 153 21.10 5.23 3.19
CA LEU A 153 21.45 3.87 3.61
C LEU A 153 22.86 3.46 3.15
N LYS A 154 23.43 4.17 2.17
CA LYS A 154 24.79 3.96 1.68
C LYS A 154 25.75 4.90 2.41
N ASN A 155 26.99 4.46 2.61
CA ASN A 155 28.06 5.36 3.08
C ASN A 155 28.37 6.38 1.97
N GLY A 156 27.74 7.54 2.06
CA GLY A 156 27.89 8.65 1.13
C GLY A 156 26.97 9.79 1.53
N TYR A 157 27.45 11.03 1.43
CA TYR A 157 26.61 12.20 1.69
C TYR A 157 25.61 12.36 0.53
N TYR A 158 24.31 12.29 0.84
CA TYR A 158 23.28 12.82 -0.04
C TYR A 158 22.92 14.22 0.44
N TYR A 159 23.11 15.21 -0.42
CA TYR A 159 22.58 16.55 -0.26
C TYR A 159 21.36 16.65 -1.19
N ARG A 160 20.21 16.17 -0.72
CA ARG A 160 18.95 16.73 -1.21
C ARG A 160 18.49 17.71 -0.13
N ASP A 161 18.06 18.88 -0.56
CA ASP A 161 17.42 19.84 0.33
C ASP A 161 16.15 19.21 0.94
N ASP A 162 15.82 19.66 2.15
CA ASP A 162 14.61 19.25 2.85
C ASP A 162 13.37 19.47 1.95
N MET A 163 12.55 18.43 1.74
CA MET A 163 11.41 18.50 0.79
C MET A 163 10.19 19.24 1.35
N GLY A 164 10.24 19.69 2.60
CA GLY A 164 9.16 20.43 3.26
C GLY A 164 8.57 19.71 4.47
N ILE A 165 7.57 20.34 5.10
CA ILE A 165 6.86 19.79 6.27
C ILE A 165 5.72 18.89 5.77
N VAL A 166 5.70 17.63 6.20
CA VAL A 166 4.66 16.66 5.84
C VAL A 166 3.32 17.09 6.42
N SER A 167 2.31 17.24 5.57
CA SER A 167 0.94 17.60 5.94
C SER A 167 -0.02 16.41 5.92
N ASN A 168 0.22 15.42 5.04
CA ASN A 168 -0.61 14.23 4.89
C ASN A 168 0.21 13.02 4.42
N ILE A 169 -0.22 11.81 4.81
CA ILE A 169 0.40 10.54 4.44
C ILE A 169 -0.71 9.53 4.12
N GLU A 170 -0.70 8.97 2.91
CA GLU A 170 -1.60 7.90 2.48
C GLU A 170 -0.79 6.65 2.17
N ILE A 171 -1.12 5.50 2.79
CA ILE A 171 -0.35 4.24 2.68
C ILE A 171 -1.23 3.16 2.06
N TYR A 172 -0.74 2.55 1.00
CA TYR A 172 -1.42 1.51 0.22
C TYR A 172 -0.62 0.21 0.28
N TRP A 173 -1.21 -0.83 0.84
CA TRP A 173 -0.60 -2.16 1.03
C TRP A 173 -1.05 -3.15 -0.02
#